data_AF-A0A0S2SZ33-F1
#
_entry.id   AF-A0A0S2SZ33-F1
#
_cell.length_a   1.000
_cell.length_b   1.000
_cell.length_c   1.000
_cell.angle_alpha   90.00
_cell.angle_beta   90.00
_cell.angle_gamma   90.00
#
_symmetry.space_group_name_H-M   'P 1'
#
loop_
_entity.id
_entity.type
_entity.pdbx_description
1 polymer ?
#
loop_
_entity_poly.entity_id
_entity_poly.type
_entity_poly.pdbx_seq_one_letter_code
_entity_poly.pdbx_strand_id
1 'polypeptide(L)' 'NASCTINCVAPLAKVIHDNFEIVEGLMTTVHAATPTQKTVDGSSGKLWRDGRGAAQNIIPAPTSDA' A
#
# COMPACT_ATOMS: atom_id res chain seq x y z
N ASN A 1 3.66 15.15 -7.04
CA ASN A 1 4.19 14.39 -5.88
C ASN A 1 3.35 13.14 -5.75
N ALA A 2 3.95 11.97 -5.86
CA ALA A 2 3.23 10.68 -5.80
C ALA A 2 3.02 10.24 -4.34
N SER A 3 2.45 9.06 -4.12
CA SER A 3 2.28 8.50 -2.78
C SER A 3 3.62 8.12 -2.13
N CYS A 4 3.60 7.88 -0.81
CA CYS A 4 4.74 7.33 -0.07
C CYS A 4 5.24 6.01 -0.66
N THR A 5 4.33 5.15 -1.15
CA THR A 5 4.68 3.85 -1.74
C THR A 5 5.37 4.01 -3.09
N ILE A 6 4.85 4.86 -4.00
CA ILE A 6 5.51 5.16 -5.29
C ILE A 6 6.89 5.75 -5.07
N ASN A 7 6.98 6.76 -4.20
CA ASN A 7 8.24 7.43 -3.94
C ASN A 7 9.29 6.47 -3.33
N CYS A 8 8.85 5.38 -2.68
CA CYS A 8 9.73 4.33 -2.17
C CYS A 8 10.16 3.34 -3.27
N VAL A 9 9.22 2.83 -4.07
CA VAL A 9 9.51 1.76 -5.05
C VAL A 9 10.12 2.27 -6.35
N ALA A 10 9.73 3.45 -6.82
CA ALA A 10 10.19 4.00 -8.10
C ALA A 10 11.72 4.12 -8.23
N PRO A 11 12.49 4.66 -7.25
CA PRO A 11 13.93 4.74 -7.38
C PRO A 11 14.60 3.35 -7.40
N LEU A 12 14.06 2.39 -6.64
CA LEU A 12 14.56 1.01 -6.62
C LEU A 12 14.30 0.31 -7.96
N ALA A 13 13.05 0.39 -8.45
CA ALA A 13 12.64 -0.19 -9.72
C ALA A 13 13.46 0.39 -10.88
N LYS A 14 13.75 1.69 -10.86
CA LYS A 14 14.62 2.34 -11.85
C LYS A 14 16.00 1.71 -11.89
N VAL A 15 16.69 1.59 -10.74
CA VAL A 15 18.04 1.03 -10.70
C VAL A 15 18.06 -0.41 -11.22
N ILE A 16 17.07 -1.22 -10.84
CA ILE A 16 17.00 -2.61 -11.28
C ILE A 16 16.70 -2.68 -12.79
N HIS A 17 15.74 -1.90 -13.28
CA HIS A 17 15.37 -1.89 -14.69
C HIS A 17 16.51 -1.41 -15.59
N ASP A 18 17.23 -0.35 -15.20
CA ASP A 18 18.36 0.18 -15.98
C ASP A 18 19.51 -0.84 -16.11
N ASN A 19 19.68 -1.75 -15.14
CA ASN A 19 20.78 -2.73 -15.13
C ASN A 19 20.37 -4.13 -15.64
N PHE A 20 19.12 -4.52 -15.46
CA PHE A 20 18.67 -5.91 -15.64
C PHE A 20 17.38 -6.07 -16.44
N GLU A 21 16.75 -4.96 -16.88
CA GLU A 21 15.49 -4.94 -17.62
C GLU A 21 14.34 -5.73 -16.95
N ILE A 22 13.51 -5.03 -16.16
CA ILE A 22 12.31 -5.63 -15.55
C ILE A 22 11.25 -5.92 -16.63
N VAL A 23 10.87 -7.20 -16.79
CA VAL A 23 9.79 -7.65 -17.68
C VAL A 23 8.42 -7.58 -17.00
N GLU A 24 8.35 -8.01 -15.74
CA GLU A 24 7.13 -7.96 -14.92
C GLU A 24 7.49 -7.81 -13.43
N GLY A 25 6.55 -7.29 -12.63
CA GLY A 25 6.75 -7.09 -11.21
C GLY A 25 5.42 -7.08 -10.44
N LEU A 26 5.41 -7.73 -9.29
CA LEU A 26 4.32 -7.66 -8.32
C LEU A 26 4.88 -7.10 -7.03
N MET A 27 4.15 -6.17 -6.41
CA MET A 27 4.57 -5.52 -5.18
C MET A 27 3.54 -5.73 -4.08
N THR A 28 4.00 -5.89 -2.85
CA THR A 28 3.20 -5.76 -1.64
C THR A 28 3.91 -4.82 -0.69
N THR A 29 3.20 -3.86 -0.13
CA THR A 29 3.74 -2.97 0.90
C THR A 29 3.12 -3.30 2.25
N VAL A 30 3.97 -3.40 3.28
CA VAL A 30 3.52 -3.41 4.68
C VAL A 30 3.50 -1.97 5.13
N HIS A 31 2.32 -1.37 5.14
CA HIS A 31 2.14 0.05 5.43
C HIS A 31 1.65 0.26 6.87
N ALA A 32 2.16 1.31 7.52
CA ALA A 32 1.67 1.72 8.85
C ALA A 32 0.22 2.20 8.79
N ALA A 33 -0.49 2.09 9.92
CA ALA A 33 -1.86 2.59 10.00
C ALA A 33 -1.92 4.11 9.72
N THR A 34 -2.96 4.56 9.02
CA THR A 34 -3.17 5.97 8.65
C THR A 34 -4.50 6.50 9.20
N PRO A 35 -4.72 7.83 9.21
CA PRO A 35 -5.95 8.42 9.76
C PRO A 35 -7.27 7.99 9.10
N THR A 36 -7.23 7.37 7.92
CA THR A 36 -8.44 6.88 7.24
C THR A 36 -9.02 5.63 7.91
N GLN A 37 -8.16 4.82 8.54
CA GLN A 37 -8.53 3.57 9.22
C GLN A 37 -9.14 3.83 10.61
N LYS A 38 -9.93 2.88 11.12
CA LYS A 38 -10.69 3.05 12.37
C LYS A 38 -9.97 2.43 13.56
N THR A 39 -10.11 3.03 14.74
CA THR A 39 -9.53 2.50 15.99
C THR A 39 -10.24 1.23 16.44
N VAL A 40 -11.55 1.15 16.23
CA VAL A 40 -12.42 -0.01 16.48
C VAL A 40 -13.28 -0.26 15.23
N ASP A 41 -13.92 -1.43 15.15
CA ASP A 41 -14.77 -1.80 14.02
C ASP A 41 -15.89 -0.76 13.76
N GLY A 42 -15.97 -0.26 12.52
CA GLY A 42 -16.92 0.78 12.12
C GLY A 42 -17.11 0.90 10.61
N SER A 43 -17.99 1.79 10.17
CA SER A 43 -18.31 1.96 8.74
C SER A 43 -17.17 2.64 7.98
N SER A 44 -16.79 2.09 6.81
CA SER A 44 -15.74 2.63 5.92
C SER A 44 -16.19 2.74 4.45
N GLY A 45 -17.48 2.95 4.22
CA GLY A 45 -18.04 3.14 2.88
C GLY A 45 -17.78 1.94 1.96
N LYS A 46 -17.06 2.14 0.86
CA LYS A 46 -16.72 1.08 -0.13
C LYS A 46 -15.55 0.19 0.32
N LEU A 47 -14.68 0.67 1.21
CA LEU A 47 -13.49 -0.05 1.68
C LEU A 47 -13.79 -0.77 3.00
N TRP A 48 -14.55 -1.86 2.92
CA TRP A 48 -15.10 -2.53 4.10
C TRP A 48 -14.03 -3.06 5.07
N ARG A 49 -12.87 -3.46 4.55
CA ARG A 49 -11.76 -3.97 5.35
C ARG A 49 -11.07 -2.87 6.18
N ASP A 50 -11.03 -1.65 5.67
CA ASP A 50 -10.45 -0.48 6.38
C ASP A 50 -11.30 -0.02 7.57
N GLY A 51 -12.55 -0.49 7.62
CA GLY A 51 -13.45 -0.29 8.75
C GLY A 51 -13.12 -1.17 9.96
N ARG A 52 -12.25 -2.18 9.82
CA ARG A 52 -11.84 -3.02 10.94
C ARG A 52 -10.84 -2.29 11.83
N GLY A 53 -10.83 -2.62 13.12
CA GLY A 53 -9.92 -2.03 14.11
C GLY A 53 -8.45 -2.11 13.67
N ALA A 54 -7.84 -0.97 13.40
CA ALA A 54 -6.53 -0.85 12.75
C ALA A 54 -5.37 -1.44 13.57
N ALA A 55 -5.44 -1.36 14.90
CA ALA A 55 -4.41 -1.87 15.80
C ALA A 55 -4.56 -3.37 16.13
N GLN A 56 -5.64 -4.01 15.66
CA GLN A 56 -6.02 -5.37 16.03
C GLN A 56 -5.96 -6.34 14.85
N ASN A 57 -5.80 -5.85 13.63
CA ASN A 57 -5.95 -6.63 12.41
C ASN A 57 -4.81 -6.38 11.42
N ILE A 58 -4.46 -7.42 10.65
CA ILE A 58 -3.77 -7.24 9.37
C ILE A 58 -4.86 -6.98 8.33
N ILE A 59 -4.80 -5.82 7.67
CA ILE A 59 -5.84 -5.35 6.75
C ILE A 59 -5.29 -5.33 5.32
N PRO A 60 -5.72 -6.26 4.44
CA PRO A 60 -5.38 -6.20 3.03
C PRO A 60 -6.17 -5.08 2.34
N ALA A 61 -5.47 -4.15 1.71
CA ALA A 61 -6.04 -3.02 0.98
C ALA A 61 -5.46 -2.96 -0.44
N PRO A 62 -6.28 -2.61 -1.46
CA PRO A 62 -5.77 -2.31 -2.78
C PRO A 62 -5.01 -0.98 -2.76
N THR A 63 -3.91 -0.92 -3.49
CA THR A 63 -3.25 0.34 -3.84
C THR A 63 -3.22 0.45 -5.36
N SER A 64 -3.37 1.67 -5.89
CA SER A 64 -3.30 1.95 -7.33
C SER A 64 -1.86 2.09 -7.84
N ASP A 65 -0.89 1.90 -6.95
CA ASP A 65 0.46 2.42 -7.09
C ASP A 65 1.52 1.35 -7.40
N ALA A 66 1.10 0.21 -7.95
CA ALA A 66 1.97 -0.79 -8.57
C ALA A 66 1.18 -1.66 -9.55
#